data_AF-A0A0D1A4I1-F1
#
_entry.id   AF-A0A0D1A4I1-F1
#
_cell.length_a   1.000
_cell.length_b   1.000
_cell.length_c   1.000
_cell.angle_alpha   90.00
_cell.angle_beta   90.00
_cell.angle_gamma   90.00
#
_symmetry.space_group_name_H-M   'P 1'
#
loop_
_entity.id
_entity.type
_entity.pdbx_description
1 polymer ?
#
loop_
_entity_poly.entity_id
_entity_poly.type
_entity_poly.pdbx_seq_one_letter_code
_entity_poly.pdbx_strand_id
1 'polypeptide(L)' 'MTGVSRTTISSIETGQFNPTAKLALTLCYALDKKFEDLFYF' A
#
# COMPACT_ATOMS: atom_id res chain seq x y z
N MET A 1 4.34 -9.86 8.97
CA MET A 1 5.34 -8.88 8.47
C MET A 1 5.08 -8.70 6.98
N THR A 2 4.63 -7.54 6.51
CA THR A 2 4.09 -7.32 5.15
C THR A 2 5.13 -7.34 4.03
N GLY A 3 6.34 -7.88 4.26
CA GLY A 3 7.38 -8.04 3.23
C GLY A 3 7.90 -6.74 2.62
N VAL A 4 7.52 -5.58 3.16
CA VAL A 4 7.89 -4.26 2.66
C VAL A 4 8.72 -3.50 3.69
N SER A 5 9.75 -2.82 3.20
CA SER A 5 10.60 -1.94 4.01
C SER A 5 9.82 -0.69 4.40
N ARG A 6 10.19 -0.07 5.53
CA ARG A 6 9.63 1.23 5.96
C ARG A 6 9.78 2.32 4.90
N THR A 7 10.87 2.27 4.14
CA THR A 7 11.10 3.15 2.99
C THR A 7 10.03 2.99 1.92
N THR A 8 9.66 1.75 1.58
CA THR A 8 8.57 1.46 0.63
C THR A 8 7.24 2.03 1.11
N ILE A 9 6.92 1.88 2.39
CA ILE A 9 5.70 2.47 2.97
C ILE A 9 5.73 4.00 2.85
N SER A 10 6.85 4.62 3.24
CA SER A 10 7.02 6.07 3.15
C SER A 10 6.92 6.58 1.70
N SER A 11 7.44 5.82 0.73
CA SER A 11 7.30 6.14 -0.70
C SER A 11 5.86 6.01 -1.21
N ILE A 12 5.06 5.09 -0.65
CA ILE A 12 3.63 4.96 -0.97
C ILE A 12 2.86 6.16 -0.40
N GLU A 13 3.10 6.53 0.86
CA GLU A 13 2.44 7.66 1.52
C GLU A 13 2.77 9.01 0.87
N THR A 14 3.97 9.14 0.32
CA THR A 14 4.41 10.35 -0.42
C THR A 14 4.05 10.32 -1.91
N GLY A 15 3.39 9.27 -2.38
CA GLY A 15 3.01 9.09 -3.79
C GLY A 15 4.18 8.86 -4.75
N GLN A 16 5.41 8.68 -4.25
CA GLN A 16 6.59 8.40 -5.08
C GLN A 16 6.66 6.96 -5.57
N PHE A 17 5.92 6.05 -4.93
CA PHE A 17 5.88 4.65 -5.32
C PHE A 17 4.43 4.17 -5.40
N ASN A 18 4.03 3.75 -6.59
CA ASN A 18 2.73 3.12 -6.78
C ASN A 18 2.87 1.60 -6.56
N PRO A 19 2.23 1.03 -5.52
CA PRO A 19 2.39 -0.40 -5.24
C PRO A 19 1.79 -1.27 -6.35
N THR A 20 2.36 -2.45 -6.54
CA THR A 20 1.76 -3.44 -7.46
C THR A 20 0.42 -3.93 -6.93
N ALA A 21 -0.47 -4.42 -7.82
CA ALA A 21 -1.79 -4.89 -7.43
C ALA A 21 -1.76 -5.91 -6.27
N LYS A 22 -0.78 -6.82 -6.27
CA LYS A 22 -0.58 -7.80 -5.20
C LYS A 22 -0.27 -7.14 -3.85
N LEU A 23 0.58 -6.12 -3.86
CA LEU A 23 0.99 -5.41 -2.66
C LEU A 23 -0.15 -4.54 -2.13
N ALA A 24 -0.85 -3.83 -3.02
CA ALA A 24 -2.01 -3.04 -2.65
C ALA A 24 -3.12 -3.90 -2.03
N LEU A 25 -3.43 -5.06 -2.62
CA LEU A 25 -4.38 -6.02 -2.03
C LEU A 25 -3.92 -6.52 -0.66
N THR A 26 -2.63 -6.84 -0.52
CA THR A 26 -2.06 -7.27 0.78
C THR A 26 -2.22 -6.19 1.83
N LEU A 27 -2.02 -4.91 1.46
CA LEU A 27 -2.21 -3.77 2.36
C LEU A 27 -3.70 -3.57 2.71
N CYS A 28 -4.61 -3.73 1.75
CA CYS A 28 -6.05 -3.66 1.97
C CYS A 28 -6.51 -4.72 2.99
N TYR A 29 -6.05 -5.97 2.83
CA TYR A 29 -6.33 -7.04 3.78
C TYR A 29 -5.69 -6.83 5.15
N ALA A 30 -4.45 -6.33 5.18
CA ALA A 30 -3.74 -6.10 6.43
C ALA A 30 -4.32 -4.94 7.25
N LEU A 31 -4.90 -3.94 6.58
CA LEU A 31 -5.49 -2.75 7.19
C LEU A 31 -7.02 -2.83 7.33
N ASP A 32 -7.64 -3.90 6.82
CA ASP A 32 -9.09 -4.09 6.74
C ASP A 32 -9.80 -2.86 6.13
N LYS A 33 -9.22 -2.33 5.05
CA LYS A 33 -9.74 -1.18 4.31
C LYS A 33 -9.93 -1.52 2.84
N LYS A 34 -10.86 -0.85 2.18
CA LYS A 34 -11.05 -1.01 0.74
C LYS A 34 -9.87 -0.38 -0.01
N PHE A 35 -9.62 -0.91 -1.20
CA PHE A 35 -8.59 -0.37 -2.10
C PHE A 35 -8.83 1.13 -2.37
N GLU A 36 -10.08 1.52 -2.59
CA GLU A 36 -10.49 2.90 -2.86
C GLU A 36 -10.23 3.84 -1.67
N ASP A 37 -10.27 3.32 -0.43
CA ASP A 37 -9.96 4.10 0.77
C ASP A 37 -8.45 4.30 0.99
N LEU A 38 -7.62 3.42 0.41
CA LEU A 38 -6.17 3.41 0.58
C LEU A 38 -5.41 4.01 -0.61
N PHE A 39 -5.95 3.86 -1.81
CA PHE A 39 -5.35 4.27 -3.06
C PHE A 39 -6.35 5.15 -3.80
N TYR A 40 -6.23 6.46 -3.60
CA TYR A 40 -6.93 7.45 -4.43
C TYR A 40 -6.15 7.61 -5.75
N PHE A 41 -6.87 7.45 -6.87
CA PHE A 41 -6.39 7.78 -8.21
C PHE A 41 -6.29 9.29 -8.41
#